data_AF-A0A8J2EHQ6-F1
#
_entry.id   AF-A0A8J2EHQ6-F1
#
_cell.length_a   1.000
_cell.length_b   1.000
_cell.length_c   1.000
_cell.angle_alpha   90.00
_cell.angle_beta   90.00
_cell.angle_gamma   90.00
#
_symmetry.space_group_name_H-M   'P 1'
#
loop_
_entity.id
_entity.type
_entity.pdbx_description
1 polymer ?
#
loop_
_entity_poly.entity_id
_entity_poly.type
_entity_poly.pdbx_seq_one_letter_code
_entity_poly.pdbx_strand_id
1 'polypeptide(L)'
;MPEKSRQLLPDGRIITHFERSLKMSPYLPCVAVADYQAIKNQHGNITFYSLENNLDSLKLALEISEKVIPAMEAYTDMPYAMPKL
;
A
#
# COMPACT_ATOMS: atom_id res chain seq x y z
N MET A 1 5.44 -2.25 -3.23
CA MET A 1 6.60 -2.23 -2.31
C MET A 1 6.74 -0.90 -1.60
N PRO A 2 7.38 -0.87 -0.42
CA PRO A 2 7.65 0.36 0.29
C PRO A 2 8.53 1.31 -0.52
N GLU A 3 8.33 2.60 -0.29
CA GLU A 3 9.27 3.64 -0.71
C GLU A 3 10.59 3.42 0.01
N LYS A 4 11.69 3.43 -0.75
CA LYS A 4 13.05 3.33 -0.26
C LYS A 4 13.68 4.71 -0.06
N SER A 5 13.49 5.60 -1.03
CA SER A 5 14.05 6.96 -0.99
C SER A 5 13.41 7.87 -2.02
N ARG A 6 13.47 9.17 -1.76
CA ARG A 6 13.06 10.24 -2.68
C ARG A 6 14.23 11.16 -3.01
N GLN A 7 14.34 11.57 -4.26
CA GLN A 7 15.39 12.47 -4.75
C GLN A 7 14.75 13.65 -5.49
N LEU A 8 14.98 14.87 -5.02
CA LEU A 8 14.60 16.10 -5.72
C LEU A 8 15.64 16.40 -6.81
N LEU A 9 15.17 16.63 -8.03
CA LEU A 9 16.00 17.00 -9.17
C LEU A 9 16.10 18.54 -9.31
N PRO A 10 17.13 19.06 -10.01
CA PRO A 10 17.32 20.50 -10.20
C PRO A 10 16.15 21.22 -10.90
N ASP A 11 15.33 20.50 -11.66
CA ASP A 11 14.16 21.02 -12.36
C ASP A 11 12.85 20.90 -11.56
N GLY A 12 12.94 20.54 -10.27
CA GLY A 12 11.80 20.41 -9.37
C GLY A 12 11.07 19.07 -9.44
N ARG A 13 11.45 18.15 -10.32
CA ARG A 13 10.88 16.79 -10.35
C ARG A 13 11.39 15.95 -9.19
N ILE A 14 10.60 14.96 -8.77
CA ILE A 14 10.96 14.02 -7.70
C ILE A 14 11.09 12.62 -8.31
N ILE A 15 12.21 11.94 -8.06
CA ILE A 15 12.37 10.51 -8.32
C ILE A 15 12.12 9.76 -7.02
N THR A 16 11.09 8.92 -7.00
CA THR A 16 10.82 7.99 -5.90
C THR A 16 11.36 6.61 -6.25
N HIS A 17 12.28 6.11 -5.42
CA HIS A 17 12.81 4.75 -5.52
C HIS A 17 12.01 3.85 -4.58
N PHE A 18 11.60 2.70 -5.08
CA PHE A 18 10.94 1.65 -4.29
C PHE A 18 11.91 0.51 -4.04
N GLU A 19 11.62 -0.31 -3.03
CA GLU A 19 12.36 -1.56 -2.79
C GLU A 19 12.27 -2.52 -3.99
N ARG A 20 13.02 -3.64 -3.98
CA ARG A 20 13.00 -4.67 -5.05
C ARG A 20 11.98 -5.77 -4.77
N SER A 21 11.21 -6.16 -5.80
CA SER A 21 10.03 -7.01 -5.60
C SER A 21 10.44 -8.44 -5.32
N LEU A 22 9.56 -9.16 -4.63
CA LEU A 22 9.58 -10.61 -4.71
C LEU A 22 9.39 -11.05 -6.17
N LYS A 23 9.75 -12.29 -6.46
CA LYS A 23 9.51 -12.89 -7.77
C LYS A 23 8.00 -12.93 -8.01
N MET A 24 7.54 -12.27 -9.07
CA MET A 24 6.13 -12.19 -9.42
C MET A 24 5.95 -12.11 -10.94
N SER A 25 4.75 -12.44 -11.41
CA SER A 25 4.38 -12.36 -12.82
C SER A 25 4.37 -10.92 -13.34
N PRO A 26 4.68 -10.67 -14.62
CA PRO A 26 4.85 -9.32 -15.18
C PRO A 26 3.56 -8.50 -15.26
N TYR A 27 2.38 -9.09 -14.98
CA TYR A 27 1.10 -8.39 -14.95
C TYR A 27 0.76 -7.78 -13.57
N LEU A 28 1.53 -8.09 -12.53
CA LEU A 28 1.34 -7.61 -11.15
C LEU A 28 2.03 -6.28 -10.78
N PRO A 29 3.12 -5.81 -11.43
CA PRO A 29 3.63 -4.47 -11.18
C PRO A 29 2.54 -3.40 -11.34
N CYS A 30 2.44 -2.51 -10.36
CA CYS A 30 1.51 -1.40 -10.35
C CYS A 30 2.17 -0.17 -9.69
N VAL A 31 1.97 1.01 -10.30
CA VAL A 31 2.42 2.31 -9.80
C VAL A 31 1.31 3.32 -10.06
N ALA A 32 1.02 4.17 -9.08
CA ALA A 32 0.08 5.28 -9.21
C ALA A 32 0.80 6.60 -8.89
N VAL A 33 0.51 7.64 -9.67
CA VAL A 33 0.96 9.02 -9.43
C VAL A 33 -0.29 9.86 -9.27
N ALA A 34 -0.59 10.23 -8.03
CA ALA A 34 -1.80 10.96 -7.66
C ALA A 34 -1.56 11.76 -6.37
N ASP A 35 -2.38 12.77 -6.15
CA ASP A 35 -2.46 13.61 -4.96
C ASP A 35 -3.42 13.02 -3.90
N TYR A 36 -3.37 11.69 -3.73
CA TYR A 36 -4.24 11.01 -2.78
C TYR A 36 -3.82 11.23 -1.34
N GLN A 37 -4.83 11.28 -0.47
CA GLN A 37 -4.69 11.16 0.96
C GLN A 37 -4.82 9.69 1.38
N ALA A 38 -4.35 9.37 2.59
CA ALA A 38 -4.30 8.00 3.07
C ALA A 38 -4.97 7.84 4.44
N ILE A 39 -5.71 6.73 4.61
CA ILE A 39 -6.06 6.20 5.93
C ILE A 39 -5.28 4.92 6.17
N LYS A 40 -4.86 4.71 7.41
CA LYS A 40 -4.02 3.57 7.81
C LYS A 40 -4.61 2.90 9.03
N ASN A 41 -4.37 1.60 9.14
CA ASN A 41 -4.62 0.91 10.40
C ASN A 41 -3.61 1.33 11.48
N GLN A 42 -3.89 0.92 12.73
CA GLN A 42 -3.05 1.22 13.88
C GLN A 42 -1.59 0.74 13.71
N HIS A 43 -1.40 -0.40 13.02
CA HIS A 43 -0.08 -0.97 12.78
C HIS A 43 0.65 -0.35 11.57
N GLY A 44 -0.04 0.47 10.77
CA GLY A 44 0.51 1.13 9.58
C GLY A 44 0.87 0.21 8.41
N ASN A 45 0.49 -1.08 8.46
CA ASN A 45 0.77 -2.07 7.43
C ASN A 45 -0.36 -2.24 6.42
N ILE A 46 -1.56 -1.71 6.68
CA ILE A 46 -2.67 -1.64 5.71
C ILE A 46 -3.00 -0.17 5.46
N THR A 47 -2.94 0.27 4.20
CA THR A 47 -3.20 1.66 3.81
C THR A 47 -4.19 1.73 2.64
N PHE A 48 -5.25 2.51 2.79
CA PHE A 48 -6.14 2.87 1.69
C PHE A 48 -5.88 4.31 1.26
N TYR A 49 -5.88 4.53 -0.06
CA TYR A 49 -5.64 5.83 -0.68
C TYR A 49 -6.88 6.29 -1.44
N SER A 50 -7.25 7.56 -1.29
CA SER A 50 -8.33 8.18 -2.06
C SER A 50 -8.16 9.69 -2.13
N LEU A 51 -8.98 10.34 -2.96
CA LEU A 51 -9.17 11.78 -2.89
C LEU A 51 -9.74 12.18 -1.52
N GLU A 52 -9.39 13.37 -1.06
CA GLU A 52 -9.73 13.86 0.29
C GLU A 52 -11.23 13.80 0.58
N ASN A 53 -12.06 14.17 -0.39
CA ASN A 53 -13.52 14.15 -0.28
C ASN A 53 -14.13 12.75 -0.09
N ASN A 54 -13.36 11.68 -0.31
CA ASN A 54 -13.82 10.31 -0.30
C ASN A 54 -13.15 9.46 0.79
N LEU A 55 -12.32 10.02 1.66
CA LEU A 55 -11.61 9.27 2.70
C LEU A 55 -12.54 8.51 3.64
N ASP A 56 -13.68 9.09 3.99
CA ASP A 56 -14.64 8.45 4.90
C ASP A 56 -15.20 7.14 4.34
N SER A 57 -15.34 7.04 3.01
CA SER A 57 -15.82 5.82 2.35
C SER A 57 -14.85 4.63 2.51
N LEU A 58 -13.57 4.90 2.80
CA LEU A 58 -12.55 3.87 2.95
C LEU A 58 -12.53 3.22 4.35
N LYS A 59 -13.17 3.82 5.36
CA LYS A 59 -13.15 3.33 6.76
C LYS A 59 -13.64 1.89 6.87
N LEU A 60 -14.73 1.56 6.18
CA LEU A 60 -15.29 0.21 6.17
C LEU A 60 -14.33 -0.78 5.50
N ALA A 61 -13.70 -0.39 4.38
CA ALA A 61 -12.75 -1.24 3.68
C ALA A 61 -11.53 -1.53 4.58
N LEU A 62 -11.02 -0.52 5.29
CA LEU A 62 -9.93 -0.67 6.24
C LEU A 62 -10.28 -1.64 7.38
N GLU A 63 -11.44 -1.46 8.02
CA GLU A 63 -11.91 -2.32 9.11
C GLU A 63 -12.08 -3.78 8.66
N ILE A 64 -12.63 -4.01 7.46
CA ILE A 64 -12.80 -5.35 6.91
C ILE A 64 -11.43 -5.97 6.60
N SER A 65 -10.51 -5.23 5.98
CA SER A 65 -9.18 -5.74 5.65
C SER A 65 -8.38 -6.16 6.89
N GLU A 66 -8.48 -5.43 8.00
CA GLU A 66 -7.86 -5.81 9.29
C GLU A 66 -8.35 -7.18 9.80
N LYS A 67 -9.59 -7.57 9.49
CA LYS A 67 -10.17 -8.86 9.91
C LYS A 67 -9.91 -9.96 8.89
N VAL A 68 -9.97 -9.64 7.59
CA VAL A 68 -9.83 -10.61 6.51
C VAL A 68 -8.41 -11.13 6.40
N ILE A 69 -7.38 -10.29 6.59
CA ILE A 69 -5.99 -10.73 6.46
C ILE A 69 -5.66 -11.84 7.47
N PRO A 70 -5.86 -11.67 8.80
CA PRO A 70 -5.62 -12.75 9.76
C PRO A 70 -6.47 -14.00 9.48
N ALA A 71 -7.71 -13.84 9.02
CA ALA A 71 -8.57 -14.96 8.67
C ALA A 71 -8.03 -15.76 7.48
N MET A 72 -7.48 -15.10 6.47
CA MET A 72 -6.83 -15.74 5.32
C MET A 72 -5.50 -16.41 5.71
N GLU A 73 -4.72 -15.78 6.60
CA GLU A 73 -3.50 -16.39 7.12
C GLU A 73 -3.81 -17.69 7.88
N ALA A 74 -4.80 -17.65 8.77
CA ALA A 74 -5.24 -18.84 9.52
C ALA A 74 -5.84 -19.92 8.61
N TYR A 75 -6.57 -19.53 7.56
CA TYR A 75 -7.18 -20.47 6.62
C TYR A 75 -6.17 -21.16 5.71
N THR A 76 -5.15 -20.42 5.26
CA THR A 76 -4.14 -20.93 4.31
C THR A 76 -2.89 -21.49 4.99
N ASP A 77 -2.74 -21.27 6.29
CA ASP A 77 -1.50 -21.53 7.05
C ASP A 77 -0.27 -20.81 6.45
N MET A 78 -0.51 -19.65 5.82
CA MET A 78 0.51 -18.85 5.16
C MET A 78 0.36 -17.37 5.52
N PRO A 79 1.40 -16.72 6.10
CA PRO A 79 1.36 -15.30 6.42
C PRO A 79 1.46 -14.45 5.15
N TYR A 80 0.93 -13.23 5.20
CA TYR A 80 1.09 -12.26 4.14
C TYR A 80 2.57 -11.87 3.97
N ALA A 81 3.13 -12.11 2.79
CA ALA A 81 4.58 -12.04 2.57
C ALA A 81 5.15 -10.62 2.41
N MET A 82 4.31 -9.60 2.22
CA MET A 82 4.76 -8.24 1.93
C MET A 82 4.68 -7.35 3.18
N PRO A 83 5.58 -6.36 3.33
CA PRO A 83 5.64 -5.51 4.52
C PRO A 83 4.48 -4.50 4.65
N LYS A 84 3.75 -4.26 3.56
CA LYS A 84 2.57 -3.41 3.52
C LYS A 84 1.57 -3.90 2.47
N LEU A 85 0.30 -3.58 2.70
CA LEU A 85 -0.83 -3.73 1.80
C LEU A 85 -1.41 -2.35 1.50
#